data_AF-A0A852KX16-F1
#
_entry.id   AF-A0A852KX16-F1
#
_cell.length_a   1.000
_cell.length_b   1.000
_cell.length_c   1.000
_cell.angle_alpha   90.00
_cell.angle_beta   90.00
_cell.angle_gamma   90.00
#
_symmetry.space_group_name_H-M   'P 1'
#
loop_
_entity.id
_entity.type
_entity.pdbx_description
1 polymer ?
#
loop_
_entity_poly.entity_id
_entity_poly.type
_entity_poly.pdbx_seq_one_letter_code
_entity_poly.pdbx_strand_id
1 'polypeptide(L)'
;MLSLSSALRATAVSGFARAVAVFSFTVALSSPLAPCALQRRPPLSKVSAKCWSLLHPLNMSNSYNVKLYHNKALTSPYPGSRVERSQVPEDKVGWMTEWRDYNPVEYTAVSVLAGPNWADPQINDKGFSPKFNERDGEVERKSLNGLYAVENGRPRNPVGRTGLTGRGLLGRWGPNHAADPVVTRWKRDGSGSKVAHPVTGKNILQFVAIKRRDCGEWAIPGGMVDPGEKISATLKREFAEEALNSLQKSPEEKRELEKGLHKLFSQKHFVVYRGYVDDPRNTDNAWMETEAVNYHDETGETMDSLPLEAGDDAGVVKWVDISEKLKLYASHSYFIKLVAEKREAHWSEDPGLGCHE
;
A
#
# COMPACT_ATOMS: atom_id res chain seq x y z
N MET A 1 -42.82 -60.38 41.44
CA MET A 1 -43.08 -60.63 40.00
C MET A 1 -42.19 -59.67 39.22
N LEU A 2 -41.23 -60.00 38.36
CA LEU A 2 -40.62 -61.22 37.77
C LEU A 2 -39.12 -60.85 37.63
N SER A 3 -38.16 -61.55 38.26
CA SER A 3 -37.34 -62.64 37.71
C SER A 3 -36.94 -62.50 36.23
N LEU A 4 -35.66 -62.23 35.96
CA LEU A 4 -34.76 -63.16 35.26
C LEU A 4 -33.29 -62.70 35.35
N SER A 5 -32.51 -63.54 36.03
CA SER A 5 -31.04 -63.54 36.18
C SER A 5 -30.34 -63.66 34.83
N SER A 6 -29.10 -63.20 34.63
CA SER A 6 -27.93 -63.91 35.14
C SER A 6 -26.64 -63.15 34.82
N ALA A 7 -25.74 -63.16 35.80
CA ALA A 7 -24.38 -62.65 35.74
C ALA A 7 -23.44 -63.61 35.00
N LEU A 8 -22.33 -63.13 34.44
CA LEU A 8 -21.04 -63.80 34.63
C LEU A 8 -19.82 -62.87 34.35
N ARG A 9 -19.04 -62.73 35.44
CA ARG A 9 -17.62 -62.43 35.68
C ARG A 9 -16.66 -61.96 34.56
N ALA A 10 -15.81 -61.04 35.02
CA ALA A 10 -14.61 -60.51 34.42
C ALA A 10 -13.34 -61.35 34.68
N THR A 11 -12.39 -61.26 33.74
CA THR A 11 -10.90 -61.33 33.82
C THR A 11 -10.38 -60.93 32.43
N ALA A 12 -9.19 -60.38 32.15
CA ALA A 12 -8.18 -59.60 32.83
C ALA A 12 -7.28 -58.97 31.72
N VAL A 13 -6.86 -57.71 31.91
CA VAL A 13 -5.59 -57.03 31.55
C VAL A 13 -4.78 -57.50 30.31
N SER A 14 -4.54 -56.59 29.36
CA SER A 14 -3.22 -55.93 29.13
C SER A 14 -3.24 -55.02 27.89
N GLY A 15 -2.70 -53.81 28.06
CA GLY A 15 -2.61 -52.78 27.03
C GLY A 15 -1.37 -52.95 26.14
N PHE A 16 -1.50 -52.55 24.88
CA PHE A 16 -0.38 -52.39 23.96
C PHE A 16 -0.04 -50.91 23.80
N ALA A 17 1.20 -50.58 24.16
CA ALA A 17 1.80 -49.27 24.03
C ALA A 17 2.27 -49.01 22.59
N ARG A 18 2.28 -47.72 22.25
CA ARG A 18 2.75 -47.10 21.00
C ARG A 18 4.20 -47.50 20.64
N ALA A 19 4.44 -47.80 19.37
CA ALA A 19 5.77 -47.76 18.78
C ALA A 19 5.85 -46.55 17.83
N VAL A 20 6.66 -45.56 18.21
CA VAL A 20 7.08 -44.43 17.37
C VAL A 20 8.47 -44.79 16.85
N ALA A 21 8.61 -44.95 15.53
CA ALA A 21 9.91 -45.15 14.90
C ALA A 21 10.61 -43.80 14.75
N VAL A 22 11.70 -43.60 15.51
CA VAL A 22 12.62 -42.47 15.36
C VAL A 22 13.77 -42.94 14.47
N PHE A 23 13.85 -42.41 13.25
CA PHE A 23 15.03 -42.60 12.40
C PHE A 23 16.12 -41.60 12.79
N SER A 24 17.23 -42.12 13.32
CA SER A 24 18.44 -41.35 13.62
C SER A 24 19.41 -41.50 12.46
N PHE A 25 19.73 -40.42 11.75
CA PHE A 25 20.78 -40.38 10.74
C PHE A 25 22.08 -39.92 11.38
N THR A 26 23.03 -40.85 11.55
CA THR A 26 24.42 -40.57 11.90
C THR A 26 25.22 -40.37 10.62
N VAL A 27 25.70 -39.16 10.38
CA VAL A 27 26.69 -38.89 9.32
C VAL A 27 28.08 -38.96 9.95
N ALA A 28 28.85 -39.97 9.55
CA ALA A 28 30.25 -40.10 9.91
C ALA A 28 31.11 -39.20 9.01
N LEU A 29 31.84 -38.27 9.61
CA LEU A 29 32.88 -37.47 8.97
C LEU A 29 34.16 -38.32 8.86
N SER A 30 34.67 -38.49 7.65
CA SER A 30 36.04 -38.94 7.41
C SER A 30 36.79 -37.88 6.60
N SER A 31 37.95 -37.49 7.12
CA SER A 31 38.95 -36.64 6.45
C SER A 31 40.26 -37.42 6.35
N PRO A 32 41.09 -37.17 5.33
CA PRO A 32 42.53 -37.32 5.46
C PRO A 32 43.24 -35.96 5.47
N LEU A 33 44.21 -35.84 6.38
CA LEU A 33 45.15 -34.73 6.55
C LEU A 33 46.38 -34.88 5.63
N ALA A 34 46.89 -33.76 5.11
CA ALA A 34 48.33 -33.50 4.89
C ALA A 34 48.58 -31.98 4.66
N PRO A 35 49.79 -31.41 4.93
CA PRO A 35 49.89 -30.24 5.81
C PRO A 35 50.58 -28.96 5.24
N CYS A 36 50.41 -27.88 6.03
CA CYS A 36 51.35 -26.78 6.32
C CYS A 36 51.62 -25.67 5.29
N ALA A 37 51.20 -24.43 5.63
CA ALA A 37 52.10 -23.27 5.72
C ALA A 37 51.39 -22.06 6.39
N LEU A 38 51.91 -21.66 7.54
CA LEU A 38 51.60 -20.43 8.26
C LEU A 38 52.13 -19.20 7.52
N GLN A 39 51.29 -18.21 7.24
CA GLN A 39 51.72 -16.80 7.19
C GLN A 39 50.68 -15.89 7.84
N ARG A 40 51.05 -15.36 9.02
CA ARG A 40 50.42 -14.23 9.68
C ARG A 40 50.77 -12.94 8.94
N ARG A 41 49.82 -12.02 8.79
CA ARG A 41 50.08 -10.59 8.51
C ARG A 41 49.19 -9.68 9.38
N PRO A 42 49.64 -8.44 9.65
CA PRO A 42 49.53 -7.74 10.95
C PRO A 42 48.36 -6.73 11.00
N PRO A 43 48.10 -6.06 12.15
CA PRO A 43 46.99 -5.12 12.27
C PRO A 43 47.35 -3.78 11.61
N LEU A 44 46.48 -3.29 10.73
CA LEU A 44 46.62 -1.98 10.11
C LEU A 44 46.12 -0.90 11.07
N SER A 45 47.07 -0.27 11.73
CA SER A 45 46.93 1.05 12.32
C SER A 45 47.29 2.12 11.28
N LYS A 46 46.57 3.25 11.33
CA LYS A 46 46.87 4.55 10.70
C LYS A 46 47.06 4.55 9.17
N VAL A 47 45.99 4.89 8.45
CA VAL A 47 46.11 5.53 7.12
C VAL A 47 45.37 6.86 7.12
N SER A 48 46.17 7.87 6.79
CA SER A 48 45.95 9.30 6.58
C SER A 48 44.65 9.72 5.87
N ALA A 49 44.11 10.85 6.31
CA ALA A 49 43.04 11.62 5.68
C ALA A 49 43.49 12.18 4.32
N LYS A 50 43.43 11.34 3.28
CA LYS A 50 43.50 11.72 1.86
C LYS A 50 43.13 10.51 0.99
N CYS A 51 41.91 9.99 1.15
CA CYS A 51 41.31 9.02 0.21
C CYS A 51 39.78 8.98 0.37
N TRP A 52 39.13 10.14 0.30
CA TRP A 52 37.65 10.27 0.36
C TRP A 52 37.11 11.06 -0.85
N SER A 53 37.72 10.88 -2.03
CA SER A 53 37.28 11.56 -3.25
C SER A 53 37.13 10.66 -4.46
N LEU A 54 37.07 9.33 -4.28
CA LEU A 54 36.79 8.37 -5.34
C LEU A 54 35.84 7.27 -4.85
N LEU A 55 34.63 7.68 -4.47
CA LEU A 55 33.46 6.79 -4.51
C LEU A 55 32.43 7.49 -5.38
N HIS A 56 32.34 7.04 -6.62
CA HIS A 56 31.29 7.43 -7.54
C HIS A 56 29.92 7.20 -6.87
N PRO A 57 28.96 8.14 -6.97
CA PRO A 57 27.58 7.82 -6.67
C PRO A 57 27.16 6.71 -7.64
N LEU A 58 26.76 5.56 -7.11
CA LEU A 58 26.10 4.52 -7.88
C LEU A 58 24.84 5.14 -8.46
N ASN A 59 24.96 5.52 -9.73
CA ASN A 59 23.89 6.01 -10.56
C ASN A 59 22.94 4.81 -10.79
N MET A 60 21.92 4.66 -9.95
CA MET A 60 20.82 3.70 -10.17
C MET A 60 19.85 4.25 -11.24
N SER A 61 20.38 4.70 -12.37
CA SER A 61 19.61 5.04 -13.56
C SER A 61 19.70 3.88 -14.55
N ASN A 62 18.92 2.82 -14.32
CA ASN A 62 18.26 2.04 -15.38
C ASN A 62 17.62 0.76 -14.83
N SER A 63 16.32 0.85 -14.56
CA SER A 63 15.36 -0.13 -15.07
C SER A 63 13.97 0.51 -15.00
N TYR A 64 13.39 0.75 -16.18
CA TYR A 64 12.10 1.43 -16.40
C TYR A 64 12.04 2.88 -15.92
N ASN A 65 12.66 3.78 -16.71
CA ASN A 65 12.29 5.19 -16.71
C ASN A 65 10.89 5.32 -17.34
N VAL A 66 9.87 4.82 -16.65
CA VAL A 66 8.50 5.26 -16.91
C VAL A 66 8.54 6.74 -16.55
N LYS A 67 8.58 7.62 -17.56
CA LYS A 67 8.20 9.01 -17.35
C LYS A 67 6.82 8.94 -16.71
N LEU A 68 6.76 9.12 -15.40
CA LEU A 68 5.50 9.27 -14.68
C LEU A 68 4.89 10.56 -15.21
N TYR A 69 4.13 10.48 -16.29
CA TYR A 69 3.28 11.58 -16.71
C TYR A 69 2.03 11.51 -15.85
N HIS A 70 1.86 12.51 -14.99
CA HIS A 70 0.59 12.69 -14.29
C HIS A 70 -0.44 13.27 -15.26
N ASN A 71 -1.58 12.61 -15.43
CA ASN A 71 -2.65 13.09 -16.29
C ASN A 71 -3.83 13.58 -15.46
N LYS A 72 -4.15 12.89 -14.36
CA LYS A 72 -5.24 13.31 -13.47
C LYS A 72 -4.90 14.61 -12.76
N ALA A 73 -3.64 14.82 -12.39
CA ALA A 73 -3.18 16.09 -11.83
C ALA A 73 -3.33 17.30 -12.77
N LEU A 74 -3.59 17.08 -14.08
CA LEU A 74 -3.80 18.12 -15.08
C LEU A 74 -5.28 18.37 -15.39
N THR A 75 -6.21 17.56 -14.85
CA THR A 75 -7.63 17.70 -15.16
C THR A 75 -8.28 18.88 -14.46
N SER A 76 -9.29 19.45 -15.13
CA SER A 76 -10.11 20.55 -14.63
C SER A 76 -11.61 20.23 -14.79
N PRO A 77 -12.51 20.86 -14.00
CA PRO A 77 -12.19 21.79 -12.91
C PRO A 77 -11.50 21.09 -11.73
N TYR A 78 -10.73 21.84 -10.94
CA TYR A 78 -10.12 21.32 -9.72
C TYR A 78 -11.22 20.75 -8.80
N PRO A 79 -11.05 19.55 -8.19
CA PRO A 79 -12.11 18.86 -7.45
C PRO A 79 -12.83 19.74 -6.43
N GLY A 80 -14.17 19.67 -6.42
CA GLY A 80 -15.01 20.44 -5.50
C GLY A 80 -15.04 21.96 -5.77
N SER A 81 -14.63 22.40 -6.96
CA SER A 81 -14.56 23.83 -7.31
C SER A 81 -14.98 24.09 -8.77
N ARG A 82 -14.95 25.36 -9.19
CA ARG A 82 -15.05 25.79 -10.60
C ARG A 82 -13.71 26.33 -11.12
N VAL A 83 -12.61 26.05 -10.43
CA VAL A 83 -11.28 26.57 -10.77
C VAL A 83 -10.70 25.75 -11.90
N GLU A 84 -10.39 26.41 -13.00
CA GLU A 84 -9.71 25.82 -14.16
C GLU A 84 -8.20 25.93 -13.99
N ARG A 85 -7.47 24.84 -14.23
CA ARG A 85 -6.00 24.86 -14.25
C ARG A 85 -5.52 25.60 -15.50
N SER A 86 -4.34 26.21 -15.40
CA SER A 86 -3.62 26.64 -16.60
C SER A 86 -3.25 25.43 -17.45
N GLN A 87 -3.42 25.52 -18.77
CA GLN A 87 -3.06 24.43 -19.67
C GLN A 87 -1.54 24.19 -19.63
N VAL A 88 -1.15 22.94 -19.43
CA VAL A 88 0.26 22.50 -19.42
C VAL A 88 0.48 21.60 -20.63
N PRO A 89 1.20 22.07 -21.67
CA PRO A 89 1.60 21.23 -22.78
C PRO A 89 2.42 20.03 -22.29
N GLU A 90 2.24 18.88 -22.93
CA GLU A 90 2.91 17.63 -22.52
C GLU A 90 4.43 17.83 -22.39
N ASP A 91 5.07 18.42 -23.39
CA ASP A 91 6.52 18.71 -23.42
C ASP A 91 7.01 19.69 -22.34
N LYS A 92 6.09 20.38 -21.65
CA LYS A 92 6.38 21.36 -20.60
C LYS A 92 5.97 20.91 -19.19
N VAL A 93 5.51 19.68 -19.01
CA VAL A 93 5.21 19.14 -17.67
C VAL A 93 6.46 19.15 -16.78
N GLY A 94 7.59 18.68 -17.30
CA GLY A 94 8.83 18.57 -16.53
C GLY A 94 9.43 19.93 -16.14
N TRP A 95 9.79 20.09 -14.86
CA TRP A 95 10.40 21.32 -14.33
C TRP A 95 11.73 21.71 -14.99
N MET A 96 12.46 20.73 -15.56
CA MET A 96 13.72 20.97 -16.27
C MET A 96 13.53 21.70 -17.60
N THR A 97 12.35 21.59 -18.20
CA THR A 97 12.00 22.39 -19.38
C THR A 97 11.76 23.83 -18.94
N GLU A 98 12.57 24.75 -19.47
CA GLU A 98 12.40 26.17 -19.22
C GLU A 98 11.05 26.65 -19.78
N TRP A 99 10.30 27.38 -18.94
CA TRP A 99 9.05 27.99 -19.35
C TRP A 99 8.81 29.24 -18.52
N ARG A 100 9.33 30.37 -18.99
CA ARG A 100 9.26 31.66 -18.28
C ARG A 100 7.84 32.22 -18.18
N ASP A 101 7.02 31.96 -19.20
CA ASP A 101 5.64 32.43 -19.25
C ASP A 101 4.66 31.51 -18.48
N TYR A 102 5.17 30.53 -17.72
CA TYR A 102 4.33 29.66 -16.91
C TYR A 102 3.71 30.46 -15.76
N ASN A 103 2.41 30.74 -15.88
CA ASN A 103 1.63 31.51 -14.92
C ASN A 103 0.43 30.69 -14.42
N PRO A 104 0.65 29.71 -13.51
CA PRO A 104 -0.41 28.85 -13.00
C PRO A 104 -1.42 29.62 -12.18
N VAL A 105 -2.66 29.13 -12.16
CA VAL A 105 -3.71 29.67 -11.29
C VAL A 105 -3.37 29.35 -9.84
N GLU A 106 -3.50 30.30 -8.93
CA GLU A 106 -3.31 30.05 -7.50
C GLU A 106 -4.65 29.70 -6.83
N TYR A 107 -4.70 28.54 -6.17
CA TYR A 107 -5.90 28.08 -5.46
C TYR A 107 -5.58 27.25 -4.22
N THR A 108 -6.23 27.61 -3.13
CA THR A 108 -6.34 26.80 -1.90
C THR A 108 -7.78 26.88 -1.42
N ALA A 109 -8.39 25.74 -1.15
CA ALA A 109 -9.78 25.64 -0.76
C ALA A 109 -10.05 26.35 0.57
N VAL A 110 -11.24 26.93 0.71
CA VAL A 110 -11.65 27.66 1.93
C VAL A 110 -11.55 26.78 3.17
N SER A 111 -11.86 25.49 3.06
CA SER A 111 -11.72 24.51 4.15
C SER A 111 -10.28 24.34 4.63
N VAL A 112 -9.30 24.43 3.73
CA VAL A 112 -7.86 24.40 4.07
C VAL A 112 -7.43 25.74 4.65
N LEU A 113 -7.90 26.86 4.08
CA LEU A 113 -7.60 28.21 4.56
C LEU A 113 -8.15 28.50 5.96
N ALA A 114 -9.23 27.81 6.36
CA ALA A 114 -9.79 27.92 7.70
C ALA A 114 -8.85 27.41 8.81
N GLY A 115 -7.73 26.75 8.45
CA GLY A 115 -6.71 26.29 9.39
C GLY A 115 -7.15 25.17 10.35
N PRO A 116 -7.83 24.11 9.88
CA PRO A 116 -8.08 22.94 10.74
C PRO A 116 -6.75 22.27 11.15
N ASN A 117 -6.78 21.45 12.20
CA ASN A 117 -5.60 20.77 12.75
C ASN A 117 -4.80 19.93 11.72
N TRP A 118 -5.46 19.41 10.69
CA TRP A 118 -4.86 18.64 9.61
C TRP A 118 -4.25 19.49 8.49
N ALA A 119 -4.47 20.82 8.48
CA ALA A 119 -3.95 21.74 7.48
C ALA A 119 -2.79 22.58 8.01
N ASP A 120 -1.79 22.80 7.17
CA ASP A 120 -0.71 23.74 7.47
C ASP A 120 -1.21 25.21 7.40
N PRO A 121 -0.53 26.15 8.08
CA PRO A 121 -0.64 27.58 7.77
C PRO A 121 -0.25 27.92 6.33
N GLN A 122 -0.52 29.15 5.89
CA GLN A 122 0.03 29.66 4.64
C GLN A 122 1.54 29.84 4.75
N ILE A 123 2.25 29.69 3.62
CA ILE A 123 3.73 29.58 3.64
C ILE A 123 4.43 30.83 4.20
N ASN A 124 3.78 32.00 4.09
CA ASN A 124 4.30 33.28 4.57
C ASN A 124 3.75 33.68 5.94
N ASP A 125 2.98 32.80 6.60
CA ASP A 125 2.44 33.10 7.92
C ASP A 125 3.55 33.17 8.97
N LYS A 126 3.49 34.20 9.81
CA LYS A 126 4.50 34.43 10.84
C LYS A 126 4.54 33.25 11.81
N GLY A 127 5.71 32.63 11.95
CA GLY A 127 5.93 31.50 12.85
C GLY A 127 5.70 30.13 12.20
N PHE A 128 5.26 30.07 10.94
CA PHE A 128 5.29 28.84 10.17
C PHE A 128 6.65 28.69 9.47
N SER A 129 7.42 27.68 9.86
CA SER A 129 8.74 27.41 9.31
C SER A 129 8.88 25.90 9.08
N PRO A 130 8.21 25.35 8.05
CA PRO A 130 8.14 23.92 7.82
C PRO A 130 9.51 23.34 7.47
N LYS A 131 9.78 22.15 8.01
CA LYS A 131 11.01 21.41 7.74
C LYS A 131 10.79 20.40 6.63
N PHE A 132 10.86 20.88 5.38
CA PHE A 132 10.64 20.03 4.21
C PHE A 132 11.72 18.96 4.03
N ASN A 133 11.35 17.83 3.41
CA ASN A 133 12.23 16.66 3.21
C ASN A 133 12.72 16.00 4.53
N GLU A 134 12.07 16.27 5.66
CA GLU A 134 12.36 15.63 6.94
C GLU A 134 11.09 15.40 7.76
N ARG A 135 11.25 14.81 8.95
CA ARG A 135 10.14 14.69 9.91
C ARG A 135 10.04 15.97 10.72
N ASP A 136 8.92 16.66 10.60
CA ASP A 136 8.67 17.97 11.20
C ASP A 136 7.66 17.84 12.36
N GLY A 137 8.17 17.43 13.53
CA GLY A 137 7.32 17.08 14.67
C GLY A 137 6.45 15.86 14.36
N GLU A 138 5.14 16.04 14.40
CA GLU A 138 4.13 15.02 14.09
C GLU A 138 3.83 14.90 12.59
N VAL A 139 4.32 15.84 11.77
CA VAL A 139 4.09 15.86 10.32
C VAL A 139 5.27 15.22 9.61
N GLU A 140 5.02 14.12 8.90
CA GLU A 140 6.01 13.54 7.99
C GLU A 140 6.02 14.37 6.70
N ARG A 141 7.14 15.05 6.42
CA ARG A 141 7.34 15.84 5.19
C ARG A 141 8.34 15.17 4.25
N LYS A 142 8.84 13.97 4.55
CA LYS A 142 9.65 13.19 3.60
C LYS A 142 8.76 12.60 2.53
N SER A 143 9.04 12.94 1.28
CA SER A 143 8.46 12.20 0.16
C SER A 143 9.01 10.77 0.14
N LEU A 144 8.12 9.85 -0.19
CA LEU A 144 8.37 8.45 -0.43
C LEU A 144 9.14 8.22 -1.75
N ASN A 145 9.27 9.25 -2.59
CA ASN A 145 10.03 9.25 -3.85
C ASN A 145 11.42 9.90 -3.74
N GLY A 146 11.86 10.26 -2.54
CA GLY A 146 13.13 10.93 -2.31
C GLY A 146 12.99 12.43 -2.11
N LEU A 147 14.05 13.19 -2.38
CA LEU A 147 14.03 14.64 -2.14
C LEU A 147 13.20 15.36 -3.20
N TYR A 148 12.38 16.32 -2.78
CA TYR A 148 11.72 17.27 -3.66
C TYR A 148 12.32 18.67 -3.50
N ALA A 149 12.31 19.43 -4.59
CA ALA A 149 12.81 20.80 -4.58
C ALA A 149 11.89 21.73 -3.79
N VAL A 150 12.49 22.74 -3.16
CA VAL A 150 11.77 23.84 -2.52
C VAL A 150 12.20 25.13 -3.21
N GLU A 151 11.24 25.87 -3.73
CA GLU A 151 11.47 27.14 -4.43
C GLU A 151 10.51 28.20 -3.89
N ASN A 152 11.02 29.41 -3.64
CA ASN A 152 10.24 30.51 -3.05
C ASN A 152 9.52 30.08 -1.75
N GLY A 153 10.20 29.25 -0.96
CA GLY A 153 9.68 28.70 0.29
C GLY A 153 8.65 27.58 0.13
N ARG A 154 8.28 27.17 -1.08
CA ARG A 154 7.22 26.17 -1.34
C ARG A 154 7.79 24.90 -1.97
N PRO A 155 7.26 23.71 -1.66
CA PRO A 155 7.61 22.50 -2.38
C PRO A 155 7.26 22.61 -3.87
N ARG A 156 8.04 21.92 -4.71
CA ARG A 156 7.70 21.64 -6.11
C ARG A 156 7.32 20.18 -6.26
N ASN A 157 6.18 19.92 -6.88
CA ASN A 157 5.68 18.60 -7.18
C ASN A 157 6.75 17.78 -7.94
N PRO A 158 7.15 16.60 -7.44
CA PRO A 158 8.28 15.84 -8.01
C PRO A 158 8.00 15.34 -9.43
N VAL A 159 6.74 15.30 -9.86
CA VAL A 159 6.33 14.78 -11.16
C VAL A 159 6.16 15.88 -12.23
N GLY A 160 6.05 17.15 -11.83
CA GLY A 160 6.01 18.26 -12.78
C GLY A 160 4.99 19.34 -12.46
N ARG A 161 4.83 20.25 -13.42
CA ARG A 161 3.82 21.32 -13.43
C ARG A 161 2.42 20.73 -13.56
N THR A 162 1.49 21.30 -12.81
CA THR A 162 0.06 20.93 -12.80
C THR A 162 -0.86 22.03 -13.32
N GLY A 163 -0.33 23.21 -13.63
CA GLY A 163 -1.11 24.38 -14.02
C GLY A 163 -1.82 25.09 -12.86
N LEU A 164 -1.55 24.68 -11.62
CA LEU A 164 -2.17 25.24 -10.41
C LEU A 164 -1.18 25.26 -9.25
N THR A 165 -0.93 26.43 -8.68
CA THR A 165 -0.21 26.61 -7.42
C THR A 165 -1.17 26.72 -6.26
N GLY A 166 -0.65 26.58 -5.04
CA GLY A 166 -1.44 26.53 -3.82
C GLY A 166 -1.46 25.11 -3.30
N ARG A 167 -2.43 24.80 -2.44
CA ARG A 167 -2.61 23.44 -1.93
C ARG A 167 -3.89 22.79 -2.45
N GLY A 168 -4.76 23.56 -3.11
CA GLY A 168 -6.09 23.08 -3.45
C GLY A 168 -6.81 22.58 -2.19
N LEU A 169 -7.19 21.30 -2.17
CA LEU A 169 -7.87 20.62 -1.06
C LEU A 169 -6.90 19.94 -0.09
N LEU A 170 -5.60 19.92 -0.38
CA LEU A 170 -4.62 19.22 0.43
C LEU A 170 -4.22 20.07 1.64
N GLY A 171 -4.13 19.43 2.81
CA GLY A 171 -3.81 20.14 4.05
C GLY A 171 -2.36 20.57 4.12
N ARG A 172 -1.43 19.71 3.69
CA ARG A 172 0.01 19.91 3.85
C ARG A 172 0.65 20.49 2.60
N TRP A 173 1.65 21.35 2.80
CA TRP A 173 2.60 21.69 1.74
C TRP A 173 3.52 20.49 1.47
N GLY A 174 3.65 20.10 0.20
CA GLY A 174 4.45 18.94 -0.22
C GLY A 174 3.63 17.63 -0.20
N PRO A 175 4.21 16.52 0.26
CA PRO A 175 3.52 15.23 0.26
C PRO A 175 2.39 15.22 1.29
N ASN A 176 1.24 14.69 0.88
CA ASN A 176 0.09 14.38 1.73
C ASN A 176 -0.07 12.86 1.73
N HIS A 177 0.32 12.23 2.84
CA HIS A 177 0.42 10.78 2.93
C HIS A 177 -0.93 10.13 3.20
N ALA A 178 -1.21 9.09 2.43
CA ALA A 178 -2.31 8.15 2.59
C ALA A 178 -1.77 6.73 2.80
N ALA A 179 -2.65 5.81 3.18
CA ALA A 179 -2.35 4.39 3.24
C ALA A 179 -3.50 3.57 2.65
N ASP A 180 -3.15 2.60 1.78
CA ASP A 180 -4.11 1.82 1.00
C ASP A 180 -4.03 0.32 1.37
N PRO A 181 -4.91 -0.19 2.26
CA PRO A 181 -4.93 -1.59 2.64
C PRO A 181 -5.63 -2.44 1.56
N VAL A 182 -4.83 -3.09 0.71
CA VAL A 182 -5.34 -3.98 -0.34
C VAL A 182 -5.61 -5.36 0.25
N VAL A 183 -6.79 -5.53 0.85
CA VAL A 183 -7.24 -6.82 1.41
C VAL A 183 -7.77 -7.72 0.29
N THR A 184 -7.20 -8.92 0.17
CA THR A 184 -7.52 -9.86 -0.92
C THR A 184 -7.84 -11.25 -0.41
N ARG A 185 -8.66 -12.00 -1.18
CA ARG A 185 -8.88 -13.43 -1.00
C ARG A 185 -9.05 -14.12 -2.35
N TRP A 186 -8.87 -15.43 -2.41
CA TRP A 186 -9.23 -16.20 -3.61
C TRP A 186 -10.75 -16.25 -3.78
N LYS A 187 -11.25 -16.10 -5.00
CA LYS A 187 -12.65 -16.42 -5.32
C LYS A 187 -12.86 -17.92 -5.13
N ARG A 188 -13.92 -18.29 -4.40
CA ARG A 188 -14.28 -19.69 -4.14
C ARG A 188 -15.68 -20.00 -4.66
N ASP A 189 -15.88 -21.24 -5.09
CA ASP A 189 -17.20 -21.76 -5.46
C ASP A 189 -17.97 -22.27 -4.22
N GLY A 190 -19.16 -22.83 -4.43
CA GLY A 190 -20.00 -23.37 -3.35
C GLY A 190 -19.39 -24.57 -2.60
N SER A 191 -18.35 -25.20 -3.13
CA SER A 191 -17.58 -26.26 -2.46
C SER A 191 -16.42 -25.72 -1.62
N GLY A 192 -16.14 -24.41 -1.71
CA GLY A 192 -14.97 -23.78 -1.13
C GLY A 192 -13.71 -23.90 -1.99
N SER A 193 -13.78 -24.43 -3.21
CA SER A 193 -12.63 -24.57 -4.11
C SER A 193 -12.31 -23.27 -4.83
N LYS A 194 -11.01 -22.99 -5.10
CA LYS A 194 -10.59 -21.80 -5.85
C LYS A 194 -11.13 -21.85 -7.27
N VAL A 195 -11.64 -20.72 -7.76
CA VAL A 195 -12.18 -20.60 -9.13
C VAL A 195 -11.08 -20.16 -10.08
N ALA A 196 -10.76 -20.99 -11.08
CA ALA A 196 -9.87 -20.65 -12.18
C ALA A 196 -10.61 -19.87 -13.28
N HIS A 197 -9.95 -18.86 -13.85
CA HIS A 197 -10.47 -18.14 -15.00
C HIS A 197 -10.25 -18.97 -16.28
N PRO A 198 -11.27 -19.16 -17.14
CA PRO A 198 -11.19 -20.06 -18.29
C PRO A 198 -10.13 -19.65 -19.32
N VAL A 199 -9.85 -18.35 -19.47
CA VAL A 199 -8.86 -17.85 -20.45
C VAL A 199 -7.43 -18.10 -19.98
N THR A 200 -7.11 -17.77 -18.74
CA THR A 200 -5.72 -17.78 -18.26
C THR A 200 -5.34 -19.06 -17.53
N GLY A 201 -6.30 -19.90 -17.14
CA GLY A 201 -6.10 -21.04 -16.25
C GLY A 201 -5.73 -20.68 -14.80
N LYS A 202 -5.34 -19.43 -14.54
CA LYS A 202 -5.03 -18.89 -13.21
C LYS A 202 -6.27 -18.66 -12.37
N ASN A 203 -6.13 -18.75 -11.05
CA ASN A 203 -7.21 -18.48 -10.09
C ASN A 203 -7.62 -17.01 -10.09
N ILE A 204 -8.92 -16.76 -9.92
CA ILE A 204 -9.49 -15.42 -9.79
C ILE A 204 -9.26 -14.94 -8.35
N LEU A 205 -8.61 -13.78 -8.23
CA LEU A 205 -8.41 -13.10 -6.96
C LEU A 205 -9.52 -12.04 -6.78
N GLN A 206 -9.97 -11.84 -5.55
CA GLN A 206 -10.88 -10.77 -5.19
C GLN A 206 -10.19 -9.79 -4.24
N PHE A 207 -10.58 -8.52 -4.28
CA PHE A 207 -10.22 -7.54 -3.26
C PHE A 207 -11.46 -6.85 -2.69
N VAL A 208 -11.32 -6.30 -1.49
CA VAL A 208 -12.36 -5.45 -0.89
C VAL A 208 -12.26 -4.06 -1.51
N ALA A 209 -13.35 -3.59 -2.10
CA ALA A 209 -13.47 -2.27 -2.68
C ALA A 209 -14.64 -1.51 -2.06
N ILE A 210 -14.48 -0.20 -1.94
CA ILE A 210 -15.56 0.73 -1.59
C ILE A 210 -15.93 1.59 -2.79
N LYS A 211 -17.19 2.00 -2.87
CA LYS A 211 -17.65 3.02 -3.81
C LYS A 211 -17.73 4.34 -3.06
N ARG A 212 -16.86 5.29 -3.40
CA ARG A 212 -16.77 6.57 -2.69
C ARG A 212 -18.05 7.39 -2.89
N ARG A 213 -18.51 8.11 -1.87
CA ARG A 213 -19.72 8.95 -1.95
C ARG A 213 -19.51 10.23 -2.77
N ASP A 214 -18.31 10.78 -2.75
CA ASP A 214 -17.97 12.07 -3.37
C ASP A 214 -17.93 12.02 -4.90
N CYS A 215 -17.37 10.96 -5.49
CA CYS A 215 -17.23 10.79 -6.94
C CYS A 215 -17.97 9.59 -7.52
N GLY A 216 -18.46 8.67 -6.68
CA GLY A 216 -19.12 7.46 -7.14
C GLY A 216 -18.19 6.42 -7.78
N GLU A 217 -16.87 6.60 -7.66
CA GLU A 217 -15.88 5.67 -8.20
C GLU A 217 -15.53 4.56 -7.20
N TRP A 218 -15.16 3.38 -7.73
CA TRP A 218 -14.66 2.28 -6.92
C TRP A 218 -13.20 2.50 -6.54
N ALA A 219 -12.84 2.24 -5.29
CA ALA A 219 -11.53 2.48 -4.73
C ALA A 219 -11.12 1.41 -3.72
N ILE A 220 -9.82 1.33 -3.43
CA ILE A 220 -9.31 0.64 -2.24
C ILE A 220 -9.79 1.45 -1.01
N PRO A 221 -10.22 0.80 0.08
CA PRO A 221 -10.64 1.45 1.33
C PRO A 221 -9.43 1.99 2.10
N GLY A 222 -8.78 3.00 1.53
CA GLY A 222 -7.67 3.73 2.15
C GLY A 222 -8.05 5.17 2.47
N GLY A 223 -7.18 5.83 3.23
CA GLY A 223 -7.38 7.20 3.65
C GLY A 223 -6.11 7.85 4.17
N MET A 224 -6.28 9.04 4.74
CA MET A 224 -5.17 9.91 5.11
C MET A 224 -4.47 9.39 6.36
N VAL A 225 -3.15 9.59 6.43
CA VAL A 225 -2.37 9.32 7.63
C VAL A 225 -2.58 10.48 8.60
N ASP A 226 -3.06 10.17 9.80
CA ASP A 226 -3.26 11.19 10.83
C ASP A 226 -1.92 11.71 11.38
N PRO A 227 -1.86 12.97 11.88
CA PRO A 227 -0.67 13.50 12.52
C PRO A 227 -0.13 12.57 13.62
N GLY A 228 1.16 12.22 13.54
CA GLY A 228 1.81 11.31 14.49
C GLY A 228 1.44 9.82 14.33
N GLU A 229 0.49 9.47 13.46
CA GLU A 229 0.07 8.09 13.22
C GLU A 229 1.14 7.31 12.44
N LYS A 230 1.26 6.01 12.74
CA LYS A 230 2.08 5.09 11.95
C LYS A 230 1.26 4.57 10.77
N ILE A 231 1.88 4.44 9.60
CA ILE A 231 1.25 3.85 8.39
C ILE A 231 0.54 2.51 8.69
N SER A 232 1.16 1.63 9.50
CA SER A 232 0.55 0.34 9.86
C SER A 232 -0.73 0.47 10.70
N ALA A 233 -0.85 1.53 11.49
CA ALA A 233 -2.08 1.84 12.21
C ALA A 233 -3.14 2.40 11.25
N THR A 234 -2.75 3.34 10.37
CA THR A 234 -3.62 3.90 9.32
C THR A 234 -4.23 2.79 8.46
N LEU A 235 -3.41 1.87 7.93
CA LEU A 235 -3.88 0.74 7.10
C LEU A 235 -4.97 -0.10 7.79
N LYS A 236 -4.82 -0.36 9.10
CA LYS A 236 -5.80 -1.13 9.85
C LYS A 236 -7.05 -0.30 10.15
N ARG A 237 -6.87 0.94 10.61
CA ARG A 237 -7.94 1.87 10.96
C ARG A 237 -8.84 2.14 9.76
N GLU A 238 -8.26 2.57 8.64
CA GLU A 238 -8.99 2.85 7.38
C GLU A 238 -9.80 1.64 6.92
N PHE A 239 -9.19 0.45 6.91
CA PHE A 239 -9.93 -0.77 6.53
C PHE A 239 -11.10 -1.06 7.50
N ALA A 240 -10.88 -0.89 8.81
CA ALA A 240 -11.90 -1.12 9.81
C ALA A 240 -13.06 -0.12 9.71
N GLU A 241 -12.75 1.16 9.51
CA GLU A 241 -13.73 2.24 9.43
C GLU A 241 -14.51 2.17 8.10
N GLU A 242 -13.83 2.08 6.97
CA GLU A 242 -14.44 2.18 5.64
C GLU A 242 -15.11 0.90 5.16
N ALA A 243 -14.52 -0.26 5.48
CA ALA A 243 -14.98 -1.55 4.93
C ALA A 243 -15.73 -2.43 5.92
N LEU A 244 -15.63 -2.14 7.23
CA LEU A 244 -16.29 -2.92 8.29
C LEU A 244 -17.18 -2.06 9.21
N ASN A 245 -17.37 -0.78 8.88
CA ASN A 245 -18.15 0.20 9.63
C ASN A 245 -17.83 0.23 11.14
N SER A 246 -16.54 0.11 11.50
CA SER A 246 -16.14 -0.11 12.88
C SER A 246 -16.58 1.02 13.83
N LEU A 247 -16.73 2.26 13.35
CA LEU A 247 -17.14 3.40 14.17
C LEU A 247 -18.53 3.21 14.80
N GLN A 248 -19.46 2.60 14.05
CA GLN A 248 -20.84 2.37 14.46
C GLN A 248 -21.05 1.07 15.27
N LYS A 249 -19.97 0.28 15.48
CA LYS A 249 -20.02 -0.99 16.24
C LYS A 249 -20.01 -0.77 17.75
N SER A 250 -20.68 -1.68 18.47
CA SER A 250 -20.62 -1.76 19.94
C SER A 250 -19.20 -2.11 20.42
N PRO A 251 -18.86 -1.83 21.70
CA PRO A 251 -17.56 -2.19 22.26
C PRO A 251 -17.22 -3.68 22.14
N GLU A 252 -18.22 -4.56 22.26
CA GLU A 252 -18.07 -6.01 22.13
C GLU A 252 -17.76 -6.41 20.69
N GLU A 253 -18.51 -5.89 19.71
CA GLU A 253 -18.26 -6.12 18.29
C GLU A 253 -16.88 -5.59 17.87
N LYS A 254 -16.47 -4.41 18.36
CA LYS A 254 -15.14 -3.85 18.12
C LYS A 254 -14.03 -4.79 18.60
N ARG A 255 -14.20 -5.45 19.74
CA ARG A 255 -13.20 -6.41 20.26
C ARG A 255 -13.09 -7.65 19.38
N GLU A 256 -14.21 -8.19 18.89
CA GLU A 256 -14.17 -9.35 17.98
C GLU A 256 -13.58 -8.98 16.61
N LEU A 257 -13.97 -7.81 16.08
CA LEU A 257 -13.40 -7.25 14.85
C LEU A 257 -11.89 -7.04 14.97
N GLU A 258 -11.40 -6.51 16.09
CA GLU A 258 -9.98 -6.32 16.33
C GLU A 258 -9.21 -7.65 16.36
N LYS A 259 -9.79 -8.76 16.85
CA LYS A 259 -9.14 -10.08 16.78
C LYS A 259 -8.95 -10.53 15.33
N GLY A 260 -9.99 -10.39 14.50
CA GLY A 260 -9.94 -10.73 13.08
C GLY A 260 -8.95 -9.86 12.31
N LEU A 261 -9.00 -8.55 12.54
CA LEU A 261 -8.04 -7.60 11.96
C LEU A 261 -6.61 -7.85 12.44
N HIS A 262 -6.41 -8.16 13.73
CA HIS A 262 -5.08 -8.50 14.23
C HIS A 262 -4.54 -9.74 13.53
N LYS A 263 -5.34 -10.80 13.36
CA LYS A 263 -4.95 -12.00 12.60
C LYS A 263 -4.61 -11.63 11.14
N LEU A 264 -5.45 -10.85 10.47
CA LEU A 264 -5.26 -10.47 9.07
C LEU A 264 -4.05 -9.56 8.85
N PHE A 265 -3.77 -8.61 9.75
CA PHE A 265 -2.71 -7.61 9.58
C PHE A 265 -1.36 -8.04 10.18
N SER A 266 -1.34 -9.05 11.05
CA SER A 266 -0.10 -9.64 11.59
C SER A 266 0.53 -10.71 10.69
N GLN A 267 -0.22 -11.23 9.71
CA GLN A 267 0.30 -12.20 8.77
C GLN A 267 1.33 -11.58 7.81
N LYS A 268 2.01 -12.44 7.04
CA LYS A 268 2.95 -12.01 6.01
C LYS A 268 2.22 -11.16 4.94
N HIS A 269 2.61 -9.91 4.86
CA HIS A 269 2.13 -8.93 3.88
C HIS A 269 3.30 -8.44 3.01
N PHE A 270 3.00 -7.70 1.96
CA PHE A 270 4.02 -7.02 1.17
C PHE A 270 3.54 -5.62 0.74
N VAL A 271 4.49 -4.68 0.67
CA VAL A 271 4.25 -3.35 0.11
C VAL A 271 4.10 -3.49 -1.39
N VAL A 272 2.93 -3.12 -1.90
CA VAL A 272 2.58 -3.14 -3.33
C VAL A 272 3.21 -1.95 -4.03
N TYR A 273 3.05 -0.78 -3.42
CA TYR A 273 3.48 0.49 -3.98
C TYR A 273 3.78 1.48 -2.84
N ARG A 274 4.76 2.36 -3.07
CA ARG A 274 5.11 3.44 -2.15
C ARG A 274 5.56 4.64 -2.96
N GLY A 275 4.85 5.76 -2.85
CA GLY A 275 5.19 6.96 -3.62
C GLY A 275 4.00 7.81 -4.06
N TYR A 276 4.29 8.67 -5.03
CA TYR A 276 3.41 9.62 -5.69
C TYR A 276 2.20 8.96 -6.34
N VAL A 277 1.02 9.51 -6.08
CA VAL A 277 -0.24 9.10 -6.72
C VAL A 277 -0.66 10.18 -7.71
N ASP A 278 -0.92 9.80 -8.96
CA ASP A 278 -1.56 10.69 -9.93
C ASP A 278 -3.03 10.90 -9.54
N ASP A 279 -3.27 11.96 -8.75
CA ASP A 279 -4.54 12.31 -8.15
C ASP A 279 -4.98 13.71 -8.61
N PRO A 280 -6.27 13.92 -8.92
CA PRO A 280 -6.77 15.20 -9.41
C PRO A 280 -6.67 16.36 -8.39
N ARG A 281 -6.39 16.07 -7.12
CA ARG A 281 -6.12 17.06 -6.07
C ARG A 281 -4.69 17.59 -6.09
N ASN A 282 -3.79 16.99 -6.87
CA ASN A 282 -2.40 17.41 -6.89
C ASN A 282 -2.25 18.82 -7.48
N THR A 283 -1.30 19.56 -6.96
CA THR A 283 -0.94 20.92 -7.37
C THR A 283 0.57 20.99 -7.60
N ASP A 284 1.08 22.16 -7.97
CA ASP A 284 2.52 22.41 -8.06
C ASP A 284 3.20 22.31 -6.70
N ASN A 285 2.47 22.49 -5.59
CA ASN A 285 3.06 22.62 -4.26
C ASN A 285 2.59 21.62 -3.21
N ALA A 286 1.60 20.79 -3.54
CA ALA A 286 1.07 19.74 -2.69
C ALA A 286 0.58 18.57 -3.54
N TRP A 287 0.90 17.34 -3.13
CA TRP A 287 0.52 16.14 -3.87
C TRP A 287 0.22 14.96 -2.94
N MET A 288 -0.55 14.01 -3.46
CA MET A 288 -0.84 12.75 -2.79
C MET A 288 0.34 11.79 -2.91
N GLU A 289 0.67 11.14 -1.80
CA GLU A 289 1.50 9.94 -1.78
C GLU A 289 0.80 8.85 -0.99
N THR A 290 1.03 7.59 -1.34
CA THR A 290 0.46 6.47 -0.61
C THR A 290 1.48 5.37 -0.36
N GLU A 291 1.25 4.60 0.69
CA GLU A 291 1.81 3.27 0.86
C GLU A 291 0.68 2.24 0.75
N ALA A 292 0.65 1.53 -0.39
CA ALA A 292 -0.31 0.47 -0.63
C ALA A 292 0.28 -0.87 -0.18
N VAL A 293 -0.44 -1.59 0.67
CA VAL A 293 0.03 -2.85 1.27
C VAL A 293 -0.99 -3.95 1.06
N ASN A 294 -0.55 -5.11 0.57
CA ASN A 294 -1.43 -6.24 0.35
C ASN A 294 -1.45 -7.18 1.56
N TYR A 295 -2.65 -7.33 2.13
CA TYR A 295 -2.98 -8.34 3.13
C TYR A 295 -3.84 -9.40 2.45
N HIS A 296 -3.41 -10.66 2.50
CA HIS A 296 -4.05 -11.72 1.73
C HIS A 296 -4.54 -12.83 2.63
N ASP A 297 -5.83 -13.12 2.54
CA ASP A 297 -6.43 -14.30 3.15
C ASP A 297 -6.40 -15.47 2.16
N GLU A 298 -5.40 -16.34 2.33
CA GLU A 298 -5.16 -17.49 1.47
C GLU A 298 -6.25 -18.56 1.66
N THR A 299 -6.68 -18.82 2.90
CA THR A 299 -7.68 -19.86 3.21
C THR A 299 -9.10 -19.35 3.09
N GLY A 300 -9.33 -18.06 3.31
CA GLY A 300 -10.66 -17.43 3.38
C GLY A 300 -11.22 -17.38 4.81
N GLU A 301 -10.63 -18.13 5.75
CA GLU A 301 -11.14 -18.30 7.12
C GLU A 301 -11.22 -16.98 7.90
N THR A 302 -10.35 -16.02 7.59
CA THR A 302 -10.27 -14.78 8.35
C THR A 302 -11.33 -13.80 7.87
N MET A 303 -11.43 -13.61 6.57
CA MET A 303 -12.36 -12.67 5.96
C MET A 303 -13.79 -13.19 5.87
N ASP A 304 -14.00 -14.51 5.88
CA ASP A 304 -15.34 -15.10 5.91
C ASP A 304 -16.07 -14.82 7.24
N SER A 305 -15.32 -14.51 8.31
CA SER A 305 -15.88 -14.12 9.61
C SER A 305 -15.98 -12.61 9.82
N LEU A 306 -15.53 -11.79 8.86
CA LEU A 306 -15.59 -10.33 8.92
C LEU A 306 -16.63 -9.80 7.93
N PRO A 307 -17.86 -9.49 8.38
CA PRO A 307 -18.91 -8.98 7.50
C PRO A 307 -18.52 -7.59 7.00
N LEU A 308 -18.49 -7.43 5.67
CA LEU A 308 -18.26 -6.13 5.06
C LEU A 308 -19.48 -5.24 5.28
N GLU A 309 -19.24 -4.04 5.79
CA GLU A 309 -20.25 -3.02 6.00
C GLU A 309 -19.65 -1.66 5.66
N ALA A 310 -20.32 -0.91 4.80
CA ALA A 310 -19.78 0.36 4.32
C ALA A 310 -19.76 1.37 5.49
N GLY A 311 -18.61 2.00 5.70
CA GLY A 311 -18.45 3.10 6.64
C GLY A 311 -19.20 4.36 6.22
N ASP A 312 -19.04 5.41 7.01
CA ASP A 312 -19.76 6.68 6.81
C ASP A 312 -19.37 7.38 5.48
N ASP A 313 -18.13 7.23 5.01
CA ASP A 313 -17.61 7.84 3.78
C ASP A 313 -17.72 6.92 2.54
N ALA A 314 -18.00 5.62 2.76
CA ALA A 314 -18.29 4.65 1.71
C ALA A 314 -19.81 4.57 1.43
N GLY A 315 -20.20 4.58 0.16
CA GLY A 315 -21.60 4.36 -0.23
C GLY A 315 -21.95 2.87 -0.30
N VAL A 316 -21.00 2.05 -0.78
CA VAL A 316 -21.14 0.59 -0.94
C VAL A 316 -19.77 -0.04 -0.68
N VAL A 317 -19.74 -1.20 -0.04
CA VAL A 317 -18.54 -2.05 0.08
C VAL A 317 -18.83 -3.44 -0.48
N LYS A 318 -17.88 -4.04 -1.20
CA LYS A 318 -18.00 -5.44 -1.65
C LYS A 318 -16.66 -6.06 -2.01
N TRP A 319 -16.68 -7.38 -2.12
CA TRP A 319 -15.68 -8.12 -2.87
C TRP A 319 -15.81 -7.86 -4.37
N VAL A 320 -14.70 -7.52 -5.01
CA VAL A 320 -14.60 -7.29 -6.45
C VAL A 320 -13.62 -8.28 -7.05
N ASP A 321 -14.04 -9.00 -8.08
CA ASP A 321 -13.17 -9.86 -8.88
C ASP A 321 -12.13 -9.00 -9.61
N ILE A 322 -10.85 -9.36 -9.47
CA ILE A 322 -9.75 -8.65 -10.10
C ILE A 322 -9.66 -9.03 -11.58
N SER A 323 -9.68 -8.02 -12.45
CA SER A 323 -9.34 -8.15 -13.86
C SER A 323 -8.87 -6.82 -14.46
N GLU A 324 -8.30 -6.87 -15.66
CA GLU A 324 -7.82 -5.69 -16.39
C GLU A 324 -8.91 -4.67 -16.75
N LYS A 325 -10.19 -5.08 -16.75
CA LYS A 325 -11.32 -4.20 -17.10
C LYS A 325 -11.78 -3.30 -15.95
N LEU A 326 -11.21 -3.49 -14.75
CA LEU A 326 -11.58 -2.70 -13.58
C LEU A 326 -11.24 -1.21 -13.77
N LYS A 327 -12.27 -0.37 -13.62
CA LYS A 327 -12.13 1.08 -13.54
C LYS A 327 -12.15 1.49 -12.07
N LEU A 328 -11.02 1.97 -11.58
CA LEU A 328 -10.84 2.37 -10.18
C LEU A 328 -10.33 3.81 -10.09
N TYR A 329 -10.62 4.45 -8.95
CA TYR A 329 -10.18 5.79 -8.60
C TYR A 329 -8.66 5.94 -8.62
N ALA A 330 -8.18 7.13 -8.99
CA ALA A 330 -6.76 7.50 -9.00
C ALA A 330 -5.88 6.42 -9.69
N SER A 331 -4.84 5.95 -9.01
CA SER A 331 -3.92 4.92 -9.51
C SER A 331 -4.24 3.51 -9.01
N HIS A 332 -5.43 3.27 -8.44
CA HIS A 332 -5.72 2.01 -7.75
C HIS A 332 -5.70 0.80 -8.69
N SER A 333 -6.10 0.95 -9.96
CA SER A 333 -6.01 -0.13 -10.95
C SER A 333 -4.57 -0.63 -11.15
N TYR A 334 -3.59 0.28 -11.10
CA TYR A 334 -2.17 -0.08 -11.16
C TYR A 334 -1.74 -0.89 -9.93
N PHE A 335 -2.19 -0.52 -8.73
CA PHE A 335 -1.88 -1.29 -7.51
C PHE A 335 -2.49 -2.68 -7.56
N ILE A 336 -3.75 -2.81 -8.00
CA ILE A 336 -4.41 -4.10 -8.15
C ILE A 336 -3.72 -4.98 -9.19
N LYS A 337 -3.22 -4.40 -10.30
CA LYS A 337 -2.39 -5.12 -11.28
C LYS A 337 -1.14 -5.72 -10.63
N LEU A 338 -0.38 -4.92 -9.87
CA LEU A 338 0.82 -5.38 -9.18
C LEU A 338 0.52 -6.49 -8.16
N VAL A 339 -0.63 -6.41 -7.48
CA VAL A 339 -1.09 -7.48 -6.58
C VAL A 339 -1.40 -8.76 -7.35
N ALA A 340 -2.14 -8.66 -8.46
CA ALA A 340 -2.48 -9.82 -9.30
C ALA A 340 -1.21 -10.51 -9.83
N GLU A 341 -0.23 -9.74 -10.30
CA GLU A 341 1.07 -10.25 -10.74
C GLU A 341 1.81 -10.96 -9.60
N LYS A 342 1.92 -10.33 -8.43
CA LYS A 342 2.64 -10.88 -7.28
C LYS A 342 1.99 -12.15 -6.71
N ARG A 343 0.67 -12.27 -6.83
CA ARG A 343 -0.13 -13.42 -6.38
C ARG A 343 -0.32 -14.47 -7.47
N GLU A 344 0.22 -14.26 -8.67
CA GLU A 344 0.04 -15.13 -9.83
C GLU A 344 -1.44 -15.38 -10.17
N ALA A 345 -2.28 -14.37 -9.98
CA ALA A 345 -3.71 -14.42 -10.24
C ALA A 345 -4.03 -14.16 -11.72
N HIS A 346 -5.29 -14.40 -12.08
CA HIS A 346 -5.88 -13.92 -13.33
C HIS A 346 -5.76 -12.38 -13.44
N TRP A 347 -5.54 -11.88 -14.67
CA TRP A 347 -5.52 -10.45 -14.98
C TRP A 347 -6.08 -10.15 -16.37
N SER A 348 -5.51 -10.75 -17.41
CA SER A 348 -5.89 -10.47 -18.79
C SER A 348 -7.11 -11.30 -19.20
N GLU A 349 -8.14 -10.61 -19.69
CA GLU A 349 -9.37 -11.20 -20.20
C GLU A 349 -9.33 -11.44 -21.71
N ASP A 350 -8.39 -10.81 -22.43
CA ASP A 350 -8.13 -11.09 -23.83
C ASP A 350 -7.16 -12.29 -23.95
N PRO A 351 -7.56 -13.42 -24.55
CA PRO A 351 -6.60 -14.41 -24.99
C PRO A 351 -5.80 -13.75 -26.10
N GLY A 352 -4.70 -13.06 -25.75
CA GLY A 352 -3.86 -12.39 -26.72
C GLY A 352 -3.73 -13.30 -27.93
N LEU A 353 -4.28 -12.86 -29.07
CA LEU A 353 -4.14 -13.55 -30.33
C LEU A 353 -2.66 -13.86 -30.43
N GLY A 354 -2.32 -15.14 -30.29
CA GLY A 354 -0.99 -15.60 -30.62
C GLY A 354 -0.81 -15.20 -32.06
N CYS A 355 -0.13 -14.08 -32.30
CA CYS A 355 0.49 -13.77 -33.56
C CYS A 355 1.58 -14.83 -33.75
N HIS A 356 1.14 -16.04 -34.08
CA HIS A 356 1.97 -17.03 -34.72
C HIS A 356 2.12 -16.53 -36.15
N GLU A 357 3.26 -15.87 -36.42
CA GLU A 357 3.79 -15.74 -37.77
C GLU A 357 4.08 -17.13 -38.37
#